data_AF-A0A9D7C1A4-F1
#
_entry.id   AF-A0A9D7C1A4-F1
#
_cell.length_a   1.000
_cell.length_b   1.000
_cell.length_c   1.000
_cell.angle_alpha   90.00
_cell.angle_beta   90.00
_cell.angle_gamma   90.00
#
_symmetry.space_group_name_H-M   'P 1'
#
loop_
_entity.id
_entity.type
_entity.pdbx_description
1 polymer ?
#
loop_
_entity_poly.entity_id
_entity_poly.type
_entity_poly.pdbx_seq_one_letter_code
_entity_poly.pdbx_strand_id
1 'polypeptide(L)'
;MKADNSFLFPLDFMAVSVFNRSMSLIAGFILLVRQENFICGAPLVRLQLDNALRFFATALVKDPHKVTVEFIGGTPIKDFTDEQTGKNLTDTYLVNKLSGLDEKFKWVKPLYQNSSGYIHLSEKHFIISTTTKDNEPMKFASAVSAKDNFITTEDRVDAVNVMIETSKVVLFLLDSWTFNKNNPRLRVKLAKTQP
;
A
#
# COMPACT_ATOMS: atom_id res chain seq x y z
N MET A 1 15.67 -19.28 -15.13
CA MET A 1 14.71 -20.37 -14.86
C MET A 1 13.61 -20.31 -15.93
N LYS A 2 12.94 -21.42 -16.27
CA LYS A 2 11.83 -21.43 -17.23
C LYS A 2 10.59 -22.07 -16.60
N ALA A 3 9.41 -21.57 -16.90
CA ALA A 3 8.12 -22.17 -16.57
C ALA A 3 7.21 -22.05 -17.80
N ASP A 4 6.56 -23.15 -18.18
CA ASP A 4 5.70 -23.25 -19.37
C ASP A 4 6.29 -22.53 -20.60
N ASN A 5 7.53 -22.92 -20.97
CA ASN A 5 8.31 -22.36 -22.08
C ASN A 5 8.64 -20.86 -22.02
N SER A 6 8.30 -20.16 -20.95
CA SER A 6 8.62 -18.75 -20.73
C SER A 6 9.78 -18.57 -19.76
N PHE A 7 10.62 -17.55 -20.01
CA PHE A 7 11.69 -17.19 -19.08
C PHE A 7 11.12 -16.56 -17.80
N LEU A 8 11.62 -17.03 -16.67
CA LEU A 8 11.40 -16.41 -15.36
C LEU A 8 12.55 -15.46 -15.05
N PHE A 9 12.19 -14.23 -14.71
CA PHE A 9 13.09 -13.14 -14.35
C PHE A 9 12.97 -12.83 -12.86
N PRO A 10 14.00 -12.25 -12.22
CA PRO A 10 13.96 -11.89 -10.80
C PRO A 10 12.71 -11.10 -10.40
N LEU A 11 12.31 -10.14 -11.23
CA LEU A 11 11.14 -9.28 -10.99
C LEU A 11 9.82 -10.08 -10.90
N ASP A 12 9.74 -11.24 -11.56
CA ASP A 12 8.56 -12.11 -11.50
C ASP A 12 8.34 -12.62 -10.07
N PHE A 13 9.41 -12.93 -9.34
CA PHE A 13 9.32 -13.38 -7.95
C PHE A 13 8.86 -12.25 -7.02
N MET A 14 9.26 -11.01 -7.30
CA MET A 14 8.75 -9.85 -6.56
C MET A 14 7.26 -9.62 -6.85
N ALA A 15 6.82 -9.77 -8.11
CA ALA A 15 5.41 -9.69 -8.47
C ALA A 15 4.57 -10.76 -7.75
N VAL A 16 5.03 -12.01 -7.72
CA VAL A 16 4.38 -13.11 -6.96
C VAL A 16 4.33 -12.78 -5.47
N SER A 17 5.42 -12.26 -4.90
CA SER A 17 5.48 -11.90 -3.47
C SER A 17 4.49 -10.79 -3.12
N VAL A 18 4.41 -9.75 -3.95
CA VAL A 18 3.47 -8.63 -3.80
C VAL A 18 2.03 -9.12 -3.92
N PHE A 19 1.74 -9.98 -4.89
CA PHE A 19 0.40 -10.54 -5.07
C PHE A 19 -0.02 -11.44 -3.90
N ASN A 20 0.87 -12.33 -3.45
CA ASN A 20 0.61 -13.18 -2.29
C ASN A 20 0.40 -12.38 -0.99
N ARG A 21 1.24 -11.38 -0.76
CA ARG A 21 1.09 -10.46 0.39
C ARG A 21 -0.23 -9.68 0.30
N SER A 22 -0.62 -9.23 -0.89
CA SER A 22 -1.89 -8.55 -1.13
C SER A 22 -3.08 -9.41 -0.72
N MET A 23 -3.13 -10.66 -1.18
CA MET A 23 -4.18 -11.60 -0.80
C MET A 23 -4.24 -11.85 0.72
N SER A 24 -3.07 -11.99 1.35
CA SER A 24 -2.97 -12.20 2.80
C SER A 24 -3.48 -10.99 3.60
N LEU A 25 -3.13 -9.77 3.16
CA LEU A 25 -3.59 -8.53 3.79
C LEU A 25 -5.10 -8.35 3.63
N ILE A 26 -5.65 -8.64 2.45
CA ILE A 26 -7.10 -8.61 2.19
C ILE A 26 -7.84 -9.60 3.08
N ALA A 27 -7.36 -10.85 3.14
CA ALA A 27 -7.98 -11.89 3.98
C ALA A 27 -7.95 -11.50 5.47
N GLY A 28 -6.80 -11.00 5.96
CA GLY A 28 -6.66 -10.53 7.34
C GLY A 28 -7.58 -9.35 7.64
N PHE A 29 -7.68 -8.39 6.71
CA PHE A 29 -8.56 -7.23 6.86
C PHE A 29 -10.04 -7.64 6.94
N ILE A 30 -10.49 -8.52 6.03
CA ILE A 30 -11.87 -9.03 6.04
C ILE A 30 -12.18 -9.73 7.38
N LEU A 31 -11.25 -10.55 7.88
CA LEU A 31 -11.41 -11.23 9.16
C LEU A 31 -11.59 -10.21 10.30
N LEU A 32 -10.71 -9.22 10.39
CA LEU A 32 -10.71 -8.24 11.48
C LEU A 32 -11.93 -7.32 11.43
N VAL A 33 -12.34 -6.85 10.26
CA VAL A 33 -13.56 -6.04 10.10
C VAL A 33 -14.80 -6.83 10.52
N ARG A 34 -14.89 -8.11 10.14
CA ARG A 34 -16.02 -8.98 10.53
C ARG A 34 -16.05 -9.31 12.02
N GLN A 35 -14.90 -9.33 12.68
CA GLN A 35 -14.79 -9.54 14.12
C GLN A 35 -14.94 -8.25 14.93
N GLU A 36 -15.29 -7.13 14.26
CA GLU A 36 -15.38 -5.81 14.87
C GLU A 36 -14.08 -5.46 15.59
N ASN A 37 -12.93 -5.69 14.95
CA ASN A 37 -11.61 -5.31 15.47
C ASN A 37 -10.95 -4.33 14.50
N PHE A 38 -11.51 -3.12 14.44
CA PHE A 38 -11.07 -2.06 13.54
C PHE A 38 -9.68 -1.54 13.90
N ILE A 39 -9.35 -1.43 15.19
CA ILE A 39 -8.02 -0.98 15.63
C ILE A 39 -6.92 -1.84 15.02
N CYS A 40 -7.11 -3.17 14.97
CA CYS A 40 -6.15 -4.08 14.36
C CYS A 40 -6.29 -4.13 12.83
N GLY A 41 -7.49 -3.92 12.29
CA GLY A 41 -7.77 -3.97 10.85
C GLY A 41 -7.27 -2.75 10.07
N ALA A 42 -7.45 -1.54 10.60
CA ALA A 42 -7.11 -0.28 9.93
C ALA A 42 -5.63 -0.18 9.46
N PRO A 43 -4.62 -0.64 10.24
CA PRO A 43 -3.23 -0.71 9.78
C PRO A 43 -3.05 -1.51 8.48
N LEU A 44 -3.87 -2.52 8.20
CA LEU A 44 -3.72 -3.38 7.03
C LEU A 44 -3.96 -2.63 5.71
N VAL A 45 -4.76 -1.56 5.73
CA VAL A 45 -4.92 -0.67 4.57
C VAL A 45 -3.59 0.02 4.24
N ARG A 46 -2.88 0.51 5.26
CA ARG A 46 -1.57 1.12 5.09
C ARG A 46 -0.56 0.10 4.57
N LEU A 47 -0.56 -1.11 5.11
CA LEU A 47 0.32 -2.19 4.66
C LEU A 47 0.04 -2.59 3.20
N GLN A 48 -1.21 -2.55 2.76
CA GLN A 48 -1.60 -2.80 1.37
C GLN A 48 -1.09 -1.70 0.45
N LEU A 49 -1.14 -0.43 0.90
CA LEU A 49 -0.56 0.67 0.16
C LEU A 49 0.97 0.55 0.08
N ASP A 50 1.64 0.24 1.18
CA ASP A 50 3.09 0.01 1.21
C ASP A 50 3.47 -1.15 0.29
N ASN A 51 2.64 -2.19 0.20
CA ASN A 51 2.83 -3.30 -0.72
C ASN A 51 2.83 -2.82 -2.19
N ALA A 52 1.88 -1.95 -2.56
CA ALA A 52 1.85 -1.33 -3.88
C ALA A 52 3.08 -0.45 -4.13
N LEU A 53 3.44 0.41 -3.17
CA LEU A 53 4.57 1.35 -3.30
C LEU A 53 5.91 0.62 -3.50
N ARG A 54 6.13 -0.48 -2.76
CA ARG A 54 7.35 -1.29 -2.90
C ARG A 54 7.46 -1.92 -4.28
N PHE A 55 6.35 -2.31 -4.89
CA PHE A 55 6.35 -2.80 -6.27
C PHE A 55 6.52 -1.66 -7.28
N PHE A 56 5.87 -0.52 -7.04
CA PHE A 56 5.99 0.68 -7.88
C PHE A 56 7.44 1.17 -8.01
N ALA A 57 8.26 1.03 -6.96
CA ALA A 57 9.70 1.33 -7.02
C ALA A 57 10.41 0.67 -8.21
N THR A 58 10.00 -0.54 -8.60
CA THR A 58 10.59 -1.27 -9.75
C THR A 58 10.30 -0.59 -11.10
N ALA A 59 9.24 0.21 -11.19
CA ALA A 59 8.92 0.96 -12.40
C ALA A 59 9.79 2.23 -12.57
N LEU A 60 10.46 2.67 -11.50
CA LEU A 60 11.25 3.91 -11.47
C LEU A 60 12.76 3.68 -11.69
N VAL A 61 13.21 2.43 -11.59
CA VAL A 61 14.64 2.08 -11.68
C VAL A 61 15.02 1.64 -13.08
N LYS A 62 16.31 1.85 -13.41
CA LYS A 62 16.89 1.47 -14.69
C LYS A 62 16.77 -0.04 -14.96
N ASP A 63 17.24 -0.82 -13.99
CA ASP A 63 17.23 -2.29 -14.04
C ASP A 63 16.42 -2.87 -12.88
N PRO A 64 15.14 -3.18 -13.09
CA PRO A 64 14.27 -3.72 -12.03
C PRO A 64 14.64 -5.14 -11.65
N HIS A 65 15.29 -5.91 -12.54
CA HIS A 65 15.72 -7.26 -12.22
C HIS A 65 16.90 -7.24 -11.25
N LYS A 66 17.89 -6.37 -11.50
CA LYS A 66 19.01 -6.16 -10.57
C LYS A 66 18.52 -5.67 -9.20
N VAL A 67 17.65 -4.65 -9.18
CA VAL A 67 17.05 -4.13 -7.94
C VAL A 67 16.30 -5.22 -7.18
N THR A 68 15.57 -6.09 -7.88
CA THR A 68 14.87 -7.21 -7.23
C THR A 68 15.84 -8.20 -6.58
N VAL A 69 16.95 -8.54 -7.25
CA VAL A 69 17.96 -9.44 -6.68
C VAL A 69 18.58 -8.84 -5.41
N GLU A 70 18.95 -7.56 -5.44
CA GLU A 70 19.52 -6.87 -4.28
C GLU A 70 18.51 -6.70 -3.14
N PHE A 71 17.25 -6.41 -3.45
CA PHE A 71 16.17 -6.35 -2.47
C PHE A 71 15.95 -7.70 -1.77
N ILE A 72 15.92 -8.80 -2.52
CA ILE A 72 15.85 -10.16 -1.96
C ILE A 72 17.08 -10.45 -1.08
N GLY A 73 18.25 -9.91 -1.44
CA GLY A 73 19.48 -9.95 -0.64
C GLY A 73 19.46 -9.09 0.63
N GLY A 74 18.38 -8.34 0.88
CA GLY A 74 18.20 -7.53 2.09
C GLY A 74 18.42 -6.02 1.91
N THR A 75 18.79 -5.56 0.70
CA THR A 75 18.95 -4.12 0.44
C THR A 75 17.60 -3.41 0.55
N PRO A 76 17.46 -2.41 1.45
CA PRO A 76 16.21 -1.66 1.58
C PRO A 76 15.84 -0.91 0.29
N ILE A 77 14.55 -0.90 -0.06
CA ILE A 77 14.06 -0.18 -1.27
C ILE A 77 14.48 1.30 -1.27
N LYS A 78 14.49 1.94 -0.11
CA LYS A 78 14.87 3.35 0.05
C LYS A 78 16.30 3.68 -0.37
N ASP A 79 17.18 2.69 -0.50
CA ASP A 79 18.58 2.89 -0.83
C ASP A 79 18.83 2.83 -2.35
N PHE A 80 17.83 2.42 -3.15
CA PHE A 80 17.86 2.58 -4.60
C PHE A 80 17.43 3.98 -5.01
N THR A 81 17.77 4.36 -6.24
CA THR A 81 17.45 5.67 -6.80
C THR A 81 16.54 5.58 -8.02
N ASP A 82 15.64 6.55 -8.13
CA ASP A 82 14.84 6.79 -9.33
C ASP A 82 15.78 7.16 -10.50
N GLU A 83 15.64 6.48 -11.63
CA GLU A 83 16.53 6.63 -12.79
C GLU A 83 16.49 8.03 -13.40
N GLN A 84 15.34 8.70 -13.35
CA GLN A 84 15.15 10.00 -14.00
C GLN A 84 15.64 11.15 -13.12
N THR A 85 15.42 11.04 -11.81
CA THR A 85 15.64 12.13 -10.86
C THR A 85 16.88 11.94 -9.98
N GLY A 86 17.43 10.73 -9.92
CA GLY A 86 18.54 10.37 -9.02
C GLY A 86 18.18 10.36 -7.53
N LYS A 87 16.90 10.57 -7.16
CA LYS A 87 16.46 10.62 -5.76
C LYS A 87 16.23 9.22 -5.19
N ASN A 88 16.55 9.07 -3.90
CA ASN A 88 16.31 7.84 -3.15
C ASN A 88 14.82 7.47 -3.10
N LEU A 89 14.52 6.19 -3.25
CA LEU A 89 13.16 5.63 -3.28
C LEU A 89 12.55 5.45 -1.87
N THR A 90 12.62 6.50 -1.06
CA THR A 90 11.96 6.56 0.26
C THR A 90 10.44 6.42 0.11
N ASP A 91 9.75 5.96 1.15
CA ASP A 91 8.29 5.81 1.11
C ASP A 91 7.59 7.13 0.77
N THR A 92 8.03 8.25 1.37
CA THR A 92 7.54 9.60 1.04
C THR A 92 7.77 9.96 -0.43
N TYR A 93 8.92 9.60 -1.00
CA TYR A 93 9.19 9.85 -2.41
C TYR A 93 8.24 9.05 -3.31
N LEU A 94 8.09 7.75 -3.03
CA LEU A 94 7.23 6.85 -3.79
C LEU A 94 5.76 7.30 -3.76
N VAL A 95 5.26 7.71 -2.58
CA VAL A 95 3.91 8.26 -2.42
C VAL A 95 3.70 9.52 -3.25
N ASN A 96 4.63 10.47 -3.18
CA ASN A 96 4.52 11.70 -3.94
C ASN A 96 4.62 11.44 -5.45
N LYS A 97 5.47 10.51 -5.87
CA LYS A 97 5.57 10.12 -7.28
C LYS A 97 4.30 9.47 -7.78
N LEU A 98 3.80 8.43 -7.10
CA LEU A 98 2.56 7.75 -7.50
C LEU A 98 1.36 8.72 -7.51
N SER A 99 1.22 9.53 -6.47
CA SER A 99 0.16 10.54 -6.36
C SER A 99 0.24 11.63 -7.43
N GLY A 100 1.42 11.87 -8.00
CA GLY A 100 1.65 12.87 -9.04
C GLY A 100 1.62 12.33 -10.47
N LEU A 101 1.46 11.01 -10.66
CA LEU A 101 1.44 10.40 -12.00
C LEU A 101 0.20 10.80 -12.81
N ASP A 102 -0.97 10.78 -12.17
CA ASP A 102 -2.27 10.97 -12.80
C ASP A 102 -3.28 11.44 -11.76
N GLU A 103 -4.31 12.19 -12.18
CA GLU A 103 -5.39 12.68 -11.33
C GLU A 103 -6.01 11.56 -10.48
N LYS A 104 -6.18 10.37 -11.08
CA LYS A 104 -6.79 9.21 -10.42
C LYS A 104 -5.99 8.67 -9.23
N PHE A 105 -4.75 9.10 -9.02
CA PHE A 105 -3.89 8.68 -7.91
C PHE A 105 -3.71 9.74 -6.84
N LYS A 106 -4.28 10.96 -6.98
CA LYS A 106 -4.09 12.04 -5.99
C LYS A 106 -4.49 11.68 -4.56
N TRP A 107 -5.44 10.77 -4.39
CA TRP A 107 -5.91 10.28 -3.09
C TRP A 107 -4.86 9.44 -2.33
N VAL A 108 -3.84 8.92 -3.01
CA VAL A 108 -2.80 8.06 -2.41
C VAL A 108 -2.04 8.80 -1.32
N LYS A 109 -1.70 10.08 -1.53
CA LYS A 109 -0.92 10.86 -0.56
C LYS A 109 -1.71 11.16 0.73
N PRO A 110 -2.94 11.70 0.67
CA PRO A 110 -3.79 11.82 1.86
C PRO A 110 -4.02 10.49 2.58
N LEU A 111 -4.25 9.40 1.83
CA LEU A 111 -4.40 8.08 2.43
C LEU A 111 -3.14 7.67 3.19
N TYR A 112 -1.96 7.79 2.58
CA TYR A 112 -0.70 7.45 3.23
C TYR A 112 -0.53 8.22 4.56
N GLN A 113 -0.80 9.52 4.54
CA GLN A 113 -0.69 10.38 5.73
C GLN A 113 -1.68 9.97 6.82
N ASN A 114 -2.96 9.81 6.49
CA ASN A 114 -3.99 9.46 7.47
C ASN A 114 -3.78 8.04 8.02
N SER A 115 -3.46 7.09 7.14
CA SER A 115 -3.28 5.68 7.52
C SER A 115 -1.98 5.43 8.30
N SER A 116 -0.97 6.32 8.19
CA SER A 116 0.21 6.32 9.06
C SER A 116 -0.14 6.39 10.54
N GLY A 117 -1.21 7.12 10.88
CA GLY A 117 -1.68 7.27 12.26
C GLY A 117 -2.12 5.95 12.89
N TYR A 118 -2.41 4.91 12.11
CA TYR A 118 -2.78 3.61 12.65
C TYR A 118 -1.57 2.68 12.87
N ILE A 119 -0.37 3.03 12.39
CA ILE A 119 0.82 2.16 12.53
C ILE A 119 1.46 2.27 13.91
N HIS A 120 1.56 3.48 14.44
CA HIS A 120 2.10 3.76 15.77
C HIS A 120 1.00 4.31 16.67
N LEU A 121 1.14 4.11 17.98
CA LEU A 121 0.22 4.69 18.95
C LEU A 121 0.13 6.20 18.72
N SER A 122 -1.09 6.70 18.55
CA SER A 122 -1.40 8.04 18.06
C SER A 122 -2.78 8.50 18.55
N GLU A 123 -3.18 9.71 18.18
CA GLU A 123 -4.52 10.24 18.41
C GLU A 123 -5.63 9.35 17.83
N LYS A 124 -5.36 8.62 16.74
CA LYS A 124 -6.34 7.68 16.15
C LYS A 124 -6.76 6.59 17.14
N HIS A 125 -5.81 6.08 17.91
CA HIS A 125 -6.06 5.02 18.89
C HIS A 125 -6.87 5.54 20.07
N PHE A 126 -6.57 6.77 20.51
CA PHE A 126 -7.35 7.43 21.55
C PHE A 126 -8.80 7.65 21.10
N ILE A 127 -9.02 8.20 19.90
CA ILE A 127 -10.35 8.47 19.35
C ILE A 127 -11.17 7.18 19.20
N ILE A 128 -10.57 6.07 18.75
CA ILE A 128 -11.32 4.81 18.60
C ILE A 128 -11.69 4.18 19.95
N SER A 129 -10.89 4.42 20.98
CA SER A 129 -11.11 3.86 22.33
C SER A 129 -11.94 4.75 23.24
N THR A 130 -12.39 5.91 22.75
CA THR A 130 -13.14 6.90 23.56
C THR A 130 -14.35 7.48 22.83
N THR A 131 -15.34 7.96 23.56
CA THR A 131 -16.46 8.74 23.02
C THR A 131 -16.91 9.82 24.00
N THR A 132 -17.53 10.89 23.52
CA THR A 132 -18.14 11.92 24.38
C THR A 132 -19.53 11.48 24.80
N LYS A 133 -19.77 11.48 26.11
CA LYS A 133 -21.08 11.13 26.67
C LYS A 133 -21.97 12.37 26.70
N ASP A 134 -23.23 12.22 26.28
CA ASP A 134 -24.30 13.23 26.45
C ASP A 134 -24.00 14.62 25.84
N ASN A 135 -23.13 14.72 24.84
CA ASN A 135 -22.63 15.99 24.25
C ASN A 135 -22.01 16.95 25.28
N GLU A 136 -21.60 16.47 26.46
CA GLU A 136 -20.88 17.28 27.45
C GLU A 136 -19.36 17.16 27.25
N PRO A 137 -18.64 18.27 27.01
CA PRO A 137 -17.23 18.26 26.58
C PRO A 137 -16.23 17.70 27.61
N MET A 138 -16.66 17.45 28.84
CA MET A 138 -15.80 16.99 29.95
C MET A 138 -16.12 15.57 30.44
N LYS A 139 -17.03 14.85 29.76
CA LYS A 139 -17.37 13.46 30.10
C LYS A 139 -17.01 12.52 28.96
N PHE A 140 -15.97 11.73 29.17
CA PHE A 140 -15.54 10.69 28.23
C PHE A 140 -15.92 9.31 28.75
N ALA A 141 -16.35 8.44 27.85
CA ALA A 141 -16.41 7.00 28.08
C ALA A 141 -15.27 6.33 27.32
N SER A 142 -14.63 5.34 27.94
CA SER A 142 -13.60 4.51 27.32
C SER A 142 -13.98 3.04 27.44
N ALA A 143 -13.48 2.22 26.52
CA ALA A 143 -13.68 0.78 26.56
C ALA A 143 -12.38 0.03 26.29
N VAL A 144 -12.17 -1.06 27.04
CA VAL A 144 -11.09 -2.03 26.80
C VAL A 144 -11.75 -3.33 26.40
N SER A 145 -11.59 -3.71 25.14
CA SER A 145 -12.24 -4.88 24.57
C SER A 145 -11.47 -5.37 23.35
N ALA A 146 -11.65 -6.64 23.01
CA ALA A 146 -11.21 -7.19 21.73
C ALA A 146 -12.13 -6.78 20.55
N LYS A 147 -13.28 -6.17 20.87
CA LYS A 147 -14.24 -5.63 19.90
C LYS A 147 -14.35 -4.11 20.00
N ASP A 148 -14.67 -3.49 18.88
CA ASP A 148 -14.92 -2.06 18.77
C ASP A 148 -16.16 -1.68 19.58
N ASN A 149 -16.08 -0.60 20.35
CA ASN A 149 -17.22 -0.06 21.09
C ASN A 149 -17.76 1.24 20.48
N PHE A 150 -16.91 1.97 19.75
CA PHE A 150 -17.21 3.32 19.28
C PHE A 150 -17.04 3.48 17.75
N ILE A 151 -16.69 2.40 17.04
CA ILE A 151 -16.60 2.40 15.58
C ILE A 151 -17.97 2.15 14.97
N THR A 152 -18.37 3.03 14.05
CA THR A 152 -19.65 2.94 13.37
C THR A 152 -19.60 1.96 12.19
N THR A 153 -20.75 1.62 11.63
CA THR A 153 -20.81 0.87 10.37
C THR A 153 -20.22 1.69 9.21
N GLU A 154 -20.42 3.01 9.21
CA GLU A 154 -19.91 3.91 8.18
C GLU A 154 -18.37 3.87 8.13
N ASP A 155 -17.70 3.96 9.30
CA ASP A 155 -16.25 3.86 9.40
C ASP A 155 -15.70 2.55 8.80
N ARG A 156 -16.43 1.44 9.01
CA ARG A 156 -16.07 0.12 8.45
C ARG A 156 -16.27 0.09 6.94
N VAL A 157 -17.36 0.66 6.44
CA VAL A 157 -17.63 0.78 5.00
C VAL A 157 -16.55 1.61 4.31
N ASP A 158 -16.16 2.74 4.91
CA ASP A 158 -15.07 3.58 4.41
C ASP A 158 -13.75 2.82 4.37
N ALA A 159 -13.39 2.11 5.44
CA ALA A 159 -12.18 1.30 5.45
C ALA A 159 -12.19 0.20 4.37
N VAL A 160 -13.35 -0.43 4.14
CA VAL A 160 -13.53 -1.43 3.07
C VAL A 160 -13.35 -0.80 1.69
N ASN A 161 -13.96 0.36 1.44
CA ASN A 161 -13.82 1.09 0.17
C ASN A 161 -12.36 1.46 -0.08
N VAL A 162 -11.66 1.97 0.93
CA VAL A 162 -10.24 2.31 0.82
C VAL A 162 -9.37 1.07 0.59
N MET A 163 -9.66 -0.06 1.22
CA MET A 163 -8.95 -1.32 0.96
C MET A 163 -9.16 -1.80 -0.49
N ILE A 164 -10.37 -1.65 -1.03
CA ILE A 164 -10.68 -1.96 -2.43
C ILE A 164 -9.87 -1.05 -3.36
N GLU A 165 -9.91 0.27 -3.18
CA GLU A 165 -9.18 1.22 -4.02
C GLU A 165 -7.66 0.99 -3.95
N THR A 166 -7.12 0.72 -2.77
CA THR A 166 -5.70 0.39 -2.58
C THR A 166 -5.33 -0.91 -3.29
N SER A 167 -6.22 -1.91 -3.26
CA SER A 167 -6.00 -3.17 -3.98
C SER A 167 -6.06 -2.99 -5.50
N LYS A 168 -6.88 -2.07 -6.01
CA LYS A 168 -6.86 -1.70 -7.44
C LYS A 168 -5.53 -1.09 -7.86
N VAL A 169 -4.85 -0.34 -6.99
CA VAL A 169 -3.49 0.15 -7.27
C VAL A 169 -2.50 -1.01 -7.41
N VAL A 170 -2.57 -2.02 -6.54
CA VAL A 170 -1.75 -3.23 -6.66
C VAL A 170 -1.99 -3.92 -8.02
N LEU A 171 -3.25 -4.11 -8.39
CA LEU A 171 -3.62 -4.72 -9.67
C LEU A 171 -3.14 -3.90 -10.88
N PHE A 172 -3.28 -2.57 -10.83
CA PHE A 172 -2.79 -1.68 -11.88
C PHE A 172 -1.28 -1.82 -12.09
N LEU A 173 -0.49 -1.91 -11.01
CA LEU A 173 0.96 -2.08 -11.11
C LEU A 173 1.35 -3.48 -11.63
N LEU A 174 0.64 -4.53 -11.21
CA LEU A 174 0.85 -5.89 -11.70
C LEU A 174 0.47 -6.03 -13.19
N ASP A 175 -0.61 -5.39 -13.62
CA ASP A 175 -0.99 -5.35 -15.03
C ASP A 175 0.07 -4.61 -15.87
N SER A 176 0.52 -3.46 -15.37
CA SER A 176 1.62 -2.71 -16.00
C SER A 176 2.92 -3.52 -16.09
N TRP A 177 3.25 -4.30 -15.07
CA TRP A 177 4.39 -5.23 -15.10
C TRP A 177 4.17 -6.34 -16.14
N THR A 178 2.99 -6.96 -16.17
CA THR A 178 2.64 -8.02 -17.12
C THR A 178 2.75 -7.53 -18.56
N PHE A 179 2.20 -6.34 -18.84
CA PHE A 179 2.31 -5.69 -20.13
C PHE A 179 3.78 -5.48 -20.54
N ASN A 180 4.60 -4.93 -19.64
CA ASN A 180 6.03 -4.69 -19.92
C ASN A 180 6.82 -5.99 -20.13
N LYS A 181 6.51 -7.04 -19.38
CA LYS A 181 7.13 -8.37 -19.53
C LYS A 181 6.81 -8.98 -20.89
N ASN A 182 5.56 -8.88 -21.33
CA ASN A 182 5.12 -9.40 -22.63
C ASN A 182 5.56 -8.52 -23.80
N ASN A 183 5.92 -7.26 -23.55
CA ASN A 183 6.31 -6.29 -24.56
C ASN A 183 7.68 -5.64 -24.24
N PRO A 184 8.77 -6.42 -24.19
CA PRO A 184 10.09 -5.91 -23.75
C PRO A 184 10.63 -4.78 -24.62
N ARG A 185 10.19 -4.70 -25.89
CA ARG A 185 10.55 -3.62 -26.83
C ARG A 185 9.77 -2.32 -26.62
N LEU A 186 8.58 -2.41 -26.02
CA LEU A 186 7.70 -1.26 -25.81
C LEU A 186 7.82 -0.67 -24.42
N ARG A 187 8.67 -1.22 -23.54
CA ARG A 187 8.76 -0.93 -22.10
C ARG A 187 8.32 0.52 -21.80
N VAL A 188 7.04 0.66 -21.46
CA VAL A 188 6.42 1.96 -21.21
C VAL A 188 6.83 2.31 -19.80
N LYS A 189 7.80 3.22 -19.68
CA LYS A 189 8.11 3.81 -18.38
C LYS A 189 6.87 4.60 -17.97
N LEU A 190 6.20 4.17 -16.89
CA LEU A 190 5.06 4.88 -16.27
C LEU A 190 5.41 6.30 -15.78
N ALA A 191 6.62 6.79 -16.07
CA ALA A 191 7.14 8.11 -15.75
C ALA A 191 7.43 8.95 -17.02
N LYS A 192 6.84 8.63 -18.18
CA LYS A 192 6.94 9.43 -19.42
C LYS A 192 5.68 10.27 -19.68
N THR A 193 5.25 11.06 -18.71
CA THR A 193 4.41 12.23 -18.97
C THR A 193 4.53 13.18 -17.78
N GLN A 194 5.43 14.15 -17.90
CA GLN A 194 5.14 15.54 -17.57
C GLN A 194 6.18 16.44 -18.29
N PRO A 195 5.76 17.59 -18.83
CA PRO A 195 6.64 18.59 -19.43
C PRO A 195 7.64 19.19 -18.42
#